data_AF-A0A931INL0-F1
#
_entry.id   AF-A0A931INL0-F1
#
_cell.length_a   1.000
_cell.length_b   1.000
_cell.length_c   1.000
_cell.angle_alpha   90.00
_cell.angle_beta   90.00
_cell.angle_gamma   90.00
#
_symmetry.space_group_name_H-M   'P 1'
#
loop_
_entity.id
_entity.type
_entity.pdbx_description
1 polymer ?
#
loop_
_entity_poly.entity_id
_entity_poly.type
_entity_poly.pdbx_seq_one_letter_code
_entity_poly.pdbx_strand_id
1 'polypeptide(L)' 'MMHLECECGNKTGIFGTGDRDEHGREYIEMEDDDRFTFMIGEDSIVFKCSFCGYRYRLKKYE' A
#
# COMPACT_ATOMS: atom_id res chain seq x y z
N MET A 1 -15.24 1.43 4.16
CA MET A 1 -14.02 0.64 4.38
C MET A 1 -13.34 0.45 3.03
N MET A 2 -12.11 0.93 2.87
CA MET A 2 -11.37 0.85 1.62
C MET A 2 -10.61 -0.48 1.55
N HIS A 3 -10.28 -0.95 0.36
CA HIS A 3 -9.49 -2.17 0.17
C HIS A 3 -8.49 -1.98 -0.97
N LEU A 4 -7.36 -2.66 -0.87
CA LEU A 4 -6.40 -2.84 -1.95
C LEU A 4 -6.66 -4.21 -2.58
N GLU A 5 -6.92 -4.24 -3.89
CA GLU A 5 -7.12 -5.47 -4.64
C GLU A 5 -6.06 -5.62 -5.75
N CYS A 6 -5.48 -6.81 -5.83
CA CYS A 6 -4.54 -7.19 -6.86
C CYS A 6 -5.25 -7.82 -8.06
N GLU A 7 -4.64 -7.76 -9.25
CA GLU A 7 -5.13 -8.40 -10.48
C GLU A 7 -5.43 -9.91 -10.34
N CYS A 8 -4.80 -10.60 -9.38
CA CYS A 8 -5.07 -12.02 -9.13
C CYS A 8 -6.23 -12.28 -8.15
N GLY A 9 -6.97 -11.25 -7.74
CA GLY A 9 -8.06 -11.32 -6.78
C GLY A 9 -7.64 -11.33 -5.31
N ASN A 10 -6.34 -11.21 -5.00
CA ASN A 10 -5.88 -11.01 -3.63
C ASN A 10 -6.30 -9.63 -3.13
N LYS A 11 -6.90 -9.56 -1.94
CA LYS A 11 -7.43 -8.32 -1.37
C LYS A 11 -7.05 -8.16 0.09
N THR A 12 -6.77 -6.94 0.53
CA THR A 12 -6.55 -6.59 1.94
C THR A 12 -7.30 -5.31 2.28
N GLY A 13 -7.78 -5.20 3.52
CA GLY A 13 -8.45 -4.00 4.02
C GLY A 13 -7.45 -2.87 4.25
N ILE A 14 -7.89 -1.63 4.09
CA ILE A 14 -7.14 -0.42 4.44
C ILE A 14 -7.97 0.41 5.42
N PHE A 15 -7.36 0.82 6.52
CA PHE A 15 -7.98 1.66 7.54
C PHE A 15 -7.12 2.90 7.84
N GLY A 16 -7.79 3.98 8.22
CA GLY A 16 -7.11 5.20 8.70
C GLY A 16 -6.67 5.02 10.15
N THR A 17 -5.47 5.49 10.48
CA THR A 17 -4.92 5.37 11.83
C THR A 17 -5.44 6.46 12.78
N GLY A 18 -6.10 7.49 12.25
CA GLY A 18 -6.44 8.71 12.98
C GLY A 18 -5.32 9.75 13.03
N ASP A 19 -4.07 9.36 12.72
CA ASP A 19 -2.94 10.30 12.63
C ASP A 19 -2.95 11.03 11.29
N ARG A 20 -2.56 12.31 11.31
CA ARG A 20 -2.54 13.18 10.13
C ARG A 20 -1.21 13.91 9.99
N ASP A 21 -0.85 14.22 8.74
CA ASP A 21 0.29 15.06 8.44
C ASP A 21 -0.03 16.57 8.52
N GLU A 22 0.97 17.41 8.22
CA GLU A 22 0.85 18.88 8.22
C GLU A 22 -0.16 19.43 7.21
N HIS A 23 -0.56 18.61 6.22
CA HIS A 23 -1.55 18.94 5.21
C HIS A 23 -2.93 18.32 5.51
N GLY A 24 -3.10 17.66 6.65
CA GLY A 24 -4.35 17.03 7.07
C GLY A 24 -4.66 15.71 6.37
N ARG A 25 -3.70 15.11 5.66
CA ARG A 25 -3.82 13.78 5.04
C ARG A 25 -3.68 12.72 6.12
N GLU A 26 -4.58 11.74 6.12
CA GLU A 26 -4.59 10.68 7.13
C GLU A 26 -3.65 9.53 6.73
N TYR A 27 -2.86 9.06 7.69
CA TYR A 27 -2.06 7.85 7.51
C TYR A 27 -2.96 6.63 7.45
N ILE A 28 -2.62 5.71 6.56
CA ILE A 28 -3.37 4.46 6.35
C ILE A 28 -2.50 3.25 6.65
N GLU A 29 -3.12 2.20 7.17
CA GLU A 29 -2.50 0.91 7.41
C GLU A 29 -3.31 -0.20 6.73
N MET A 30 -2.63 -1.32 6.44
CA MET A 30 -3.27 -2.52 5.89
C MET A 30 -3.65 -3.46 7.03
N GLU A 31 -4.81 -4.09 6.95
CA GLU A 31 -5.27 -5.05 7.96
C GLU A 31 -4.41 -6.31 7.99
N ASP A 32 -4.04 -6.82 6.81
CA ASP A 32 -3.16 -7.98 6.65
C ASP A 32 -1.89 -7.55 5.90
N ASP A 33 -0.78 -7.39 6.63
CA ASP A 33 0.51 -6.93 6.12
C ASP A 33 1.29 -8.01 5.37
N ASP A 34 0.93 -9.28 5.51
CA ASP A 34 1.53 -10.42 4.81
C ASP A 34 1.07 -10.54 3.34
N ARG A 35 -0.05 -9.90 2.98
CA ARG A 35 -0.64 -9.95 1.63
C ARG A 35 0.14 -9.16 0.59
N PHE A 36 0.86 -8.12 1.01
CA PHE A 36 1.69 -7.28 0.15
C PHE A 36 3.02 -6.96 0.82
N THR A 37 4.13 -7.15 0.10
CA THR A 37 5.47 -6.73 0.56
C THR A 37 5.87 -5.41 -0.09
N PHE A 38 6.64 -4.60 0.61
CA PHE A 38 7.14 -3.30 0.13
C PHE A 38 8.64 -3.35 -0.14
N MET A 39 9.07 -2.65 -1.19
CA MET A 39 10.48 -2.40 -1.48
C MET A 39 10.69 -0.89 -1.67
N ILE A 40 11.69 -0.34 -0.99
CA ILE A 40 12.12 1.05 -1.17
C ILE A 40 13.14 1.09 -2.31
N GLY A 41 12.85 1.85 -3.35
CA GLY A 41 13.78 2.23 -4.40
C GLY A 41 14.23 3.69 -4.24
N GLU A 42 15.19 4.12 -5.06
CA GLU A 42 15.77 5.48 -4.98
C GLU A 42 14.72 6.59 -5.14
N ASP A 43 13.72 6.38 -5.99
CA ASP A 43 12.69 7.35 -6.38
C ASP A 43 11.26 6.82 -6.21
N SER A 44 11.09 5.63 -5.61
CA SER A 44 9.81 4.92 -5.64
C SER A 44 9.65 3.91 -4.52
N ILE A 45 8.39 3.61 -4.20
CA ILE A 45 8.01 2.46 -3.38
C ILE A 45 7.32 1.45 -4.30
N VAL A 46 7.75 0.19 -4.21
CA VAL A 46 7.17 -0.92 -4.95
C VAL A 46 6.38 -1.81 -4.00
N PHE A 47 5.13 -2.05 -4.33
CA PHE A 47 4.22 -2.96 -3.64
C PHE A 47 4.18 -4.25 -4.46
N LYS A 48 4.49 -5.37 -3.84
CA LYS A 48 4.46 -6.68 -4.49
C LYS A 48 3.39 -7.53 -3.82
N CYS A 49 2.44 -8.04 -4.60
CA CYS A 49 1.50 -9.04 -4.09
C CYS A 49 2.27 -10.32 -3.72
N SER A 50 2.07 -10.81 -2.50
CA SER A 50 2.75 -12.02 -2.01
C SER A 50 2.30 -13.30 -2.74
N PHE A 51 1.11 -13.29 -3.37
CA PHE A 51 0.51 -14.45 -4.01
C PHE A 51 0.95 -14.62 -5.48
N CYS A 52 0.73 -13.60 -6.31
CA CYS A 52 1.05 -13.68 -7.75
C CYS A 52 2.34 -12.96 -8.13
N GLY A 53 2.93 -12.18 -7.22
CA GLY A 53 4.15 -11.42 -7.47
C GLY A 53 3.96 -10.16 -8.32
N TYR A 54 2.73 -9.79 -8.68
CA TYR A 54 2.44 -8.56 -9.41
C TYR A 54 2.91 -7.32 -8.63
N ARG A 55 3.37 -6.29 -9.33
CA ARG A 55 4.05 -5.14 -8.74
C ARG A 55 3.37 -3.83 -9.11
N TYR A 56 3.02 -3.05 -8.10
CA TYR A 56 2.59 -1.65 -8.23
C TYR A 56 3.75 -0.74 -7.84
N ARG A 57 3.98 0.32 -8.61
CA ARG A 57 5.07 1.28 -8.35
C ARG A 57 4.46 2.65 -8.09
N LEU A 58 4.64 3.15 -6.87
CA LEU A 58 4.37 4.53 -6.53
C LEU A 58 5.67 5.32 -6.66
N LYS A 59 5.69 6.31 -7.55
CA LYS A 59 6.80 7.26 -7.63
C LYS A 59 6.71 8.23 -6.46
N LYS A 60 7.86 8.70 -5.99
CA LYS A 60 7.94 9.83 -5.08
C LYS A 60 7.24 11.04 -5.71
N TYR A 61 6.46 11.75 -4.92
CA TYR A 61 5.88 13.03 -5.33
C TYR A 61 7.00 14.08 -5.38
N GLU A 62 7.10 14.82 -6.49
CA GLU A 62 8.09 15.90 -6.67
C GLU A 62 7.74 17.15 -5.85
#